data_AF-A0A9P5X9H7-F1
#
_entry.id   AF-A0A9P5X9H7-F1
#
_cell.length_a   1.000
_cell.length_b   1.000
_cell.length_c   1.000
_cell.angle_alpha   90.00
_cell.angle_beta   90.00
_cell.angle_gamma   90.00
#
_symmetry.space_group_name_H-M   'P 1'
#
loop_
_entity.id
_entity.type
_entity.pdbx_description
1 polymer ?
#
loop_
_entity_poly.entity_id
_entity_poly.type
_entity_poly.pdbx_seq_one_letter_code
_entity_poly.pdbx_strand_id
1 'polypeptide(L)'
;MVFGCLHLIPIWTSPFPSDTEKILWIISAFVITIELTLIFLGTIIWLKCIVDTISFLFYALVHILCPFVYVVARLILIILAFTALRKVPQGAYQIITWPTSLPHV
;
A
#
# COMPACT_ATOMS: atom_id res chain seq x y z
N MET A 1 -5.85 5.66 4.73
CA MET A 1 -6.22 4.59 5.69
C MET A 1 -6.77 3.36 4.97
N VAL A 2 -8.00 3.39 4.41
CA VAL A 2 -8.62 2.18 3.80
C VAL A 2 -7.78 1.58 2.67
N PHE A 3 -7.26 2.40 1.76
CA PHE A 3 -6.48 1.92 0.61
C PHE A 3 -5.20 1.16 1.00
N GLY A 4 -4.49 1.58 2.06
CA GLY A 4 -3.31 0.87 2.56
C GLY A 4 -3.66 -0.44 3.26
N CYS A 5 -4.74 -0.46 4.04
CA CYS A 5 -5.25 -1.68 4.67
C CYS A 5 -5.70 -2.72 3.64
N LEU A 6 -6.28 -2.29 2.51
CA LEU A 6 -6.64 -3.19 1.41
C LEU A 6 -5.42 -3.89 0.82
N HIS A 7 -4.26 -3.24 0.83
CA HIS A 7 -3.00 -3.88 0.46
C HIS A 7 -2.46 -4.86 1.50
N LEU A 8 -3.04 -5.01 2.68
CA LEU A 8 -2.67 -6.10 3.61
C LEU A 8 -3.40 -7.41 3.27
N ILE A 9 -4.48 -7.37 2.50
CA ILE A 9 -5.26 -8.56 2.10
C ILE A 9 -4.38 -9.59 1.34
N PRO A 10 -3.53 -9.18 0.37
CA PRO A 10 -2.69 -10.09 -0.39
C PRO A 10 -1.65 -10.86 0.43
N ILE A 11 -1.35 -10.46 1.68
CA ILE A 11 -0.40 -11.17 2.56
C ILE A 11 -0.79 -12.64 2.76
N TRP A 12 -2.08 -12.93 2.75
CA TRP A 12 -2.65 -14.24 3.05
C TRP A 12 -3.10 -15.01 1.81
N THR A 13 -3.18 -14.33 0.65
CA THR A 13 -3.82 -14.88 -0.55
C THR A 13 -2.92 -14.89 -1.79
N SER A 14 -1.83 -14.10 -1.80
CA SER A 14 -0.95 -13.96 -2.95
C SER A 14 0.36 -14.74 -2.78
N PRO A 15 0.79 -15.53 -3.77
CA PRO A 15 2.10 -16.17 -3.76
C PRO A 15 3.19 -15.13 -4.06
N PHE A 16 3.81 -14.58 -3.02
CA PHE A 16 4.96 -13.70 -3.19
C PHE A 16 6.16 -14.50 -3.74
N PRO A 17 6.89 -13.97 -4.74
CA PRO A 17 8.03 -14.68 -5.34
C PRO A 17 9.21 -14.89 -4.38
N SER A 18 9.38 -14.01 -3.38
CA SER A 18 10.43 -14.07 -2.36
C SER A 18 9.99 -13.45 -1.03
N ASP A 19 10.68 -13.81 0.07
CA ASP A 19 10.44 -13.23 1.40
C ASP A 19 10.75 -11.73 1.45
N THR A 20 11.76 -11.28 0.71
CA THR A 20 12.13 -9.86 0.64
C THR A 20 11.01 -9.02 0.04
N GLU A 21 10.39 -9.48 -1.04
CA GLU A 21 9.26 -8.79 -1.66
C GLU A 21 8.05 -8.75 -0.74
N LYS A 22 7.78 -9.83 0.01
CA LYS A 22 6.73 -9.85 1.02
C LYS A 22 6.98 -8.84 2.14
N ILE A 23 8.21 -8.74 2.64
CA ILE A 23 8.57 -7.76 3.68
C ILE A 23 8.45 -6.33 3.15
N LEU A 24 8.96 -6.05 1.95
CA LEU A 24 8.85 -4.73 1.31
C LEU A 24 7.38 -4.33 1.10
N TRP A 25 6.54 -5.28 0.71
CA TRP A 25 5.11 -5.10 0.58
C TRP A 25 4.46 -4.69 1.90
N ILE A 26 4.72 -5.46 2.97
CA ILE A 26 4.18 -5.21 4.31
C ILE A 26 4.59 -3.82 4.80
N ILE A 27 5.89 -3.50 4.75
CA ILE A 27 6.41 -2.21 5.19
C ILE A 27 5.75 -1.08 4.41
N SER A 28 5.67 -1.19 3.08
CA SER A 28 5.08 -0.14 2.23
C SER A 28 3.58 0.06 2.50
N ALA A 29 2.83 -1.02 2.73
CA ALA A 29 1.42 -0.96 3.08
C ALA A 29 1.18 -0.31 4.46
N PHE A 30 2.03 -0.61 5.45
CA PHE A 30 1.98 0.04 6.76
C PHE A 30 2.31 1.53 6.69
N VAL A 31 3.38 1.88 5.99
CA VAL A 31 3.81 3.28 5.79
C VAL A 31 2.64 4.10 5.22
N ILE A 32 2.04 3.66 4.12
CA ILE A 32 0.89 4.34 3.47
C ILE A 32 -0.34 4.44 4.39
N THR A 33 -0.54 3.46 5.28
CA THR A 33 -1.67 3.44 6.20
C THR A 33 -1.50 4.45 7.34
N ILE A 34 -0.30 4.49 7.92
CA ILE A 34 0.05 5.31 9.09
C ILE A 34 0.24 6.78 8.69
N GLU A 35 0.88 7.03 7.56
CA GLU A 35 1.30 8.37 7.13
C GLU A 35 0.15 9.38 7.07
N LEU A 36 -0.99 9.01 6.48
CA LEU A 36 -2.18 9.87 6.43
C LEU A 36 -2.70 10.24 7.83
N THR A 37 -2.60 9.31 8.78
CA THR A 37 -3.03 9.54 10.17
C THR A 37 -2.07 10.49 10.88
N LEU A 38 -0.77 10.34 10.68
CA LEU A 38 0.26 11.20 11.28
C LEU A 38 0.18 12.63 10.75
N ILE A 39 0.00 12.81 9.44
CA ILE A 39 -0.18 14.13 8.83
C ILE A 39 -1.45 14.80 9.37
N PHE A 40 -2.58 14.09 9.34
CA PHE A 40 -3.87 14.66 9.77
C PHE A 40 -3.88 15.02 11.27
N LEU A 41 -3.33 14.16 12.12
CA LEU A 41 -3.22 14.46 13.55
C LEU A 41 -2.22 15.61 13.80
N GLY A 42 -1.09 15.60 13.10
CA GLY A 42 -0.07 16.63 13.19
C GLY A 42 -0.59 18.02 12.79
N THR A 43 -1.39 18.12 11.73
CA THR A 43 -2.00 19.38 11.30
C THR A 43 -3.02 19.91 12.31
N ILE A 44 -3.86 19.05 12.91
CA ILE A 44 -4.82 19.44 13.94
C ILE A 44 -4.11 19.99 15.18
N ILE A 45 -3.03 19.32 15.62
CA ILE A 45 -2.24 19.78 16.77
C ILE A 45 -1.58 21.13 16.44
N TRP A 46 -0.96 21.24 15.27
CA TRP A 46 -0.28 22.46 14.84
C TRP A 46 -1.24 23.67 14.77
N LEU A 47 -2.45 23.49 14.24
CA LEU A 47 -3.45 24.56 14.15
C LEU A 47 -3.99 25.03 15.51
N LYS A 48 -3.93 24.19 16.54
CA LYS A 48 -4.45 24.49 17.89
C LYS A 48 -3.42 25.11 18.82
N CYS A 49 -2.13 24.98 18.50
CA CYS A 49 -1.04 25.43 19.35
C CYS A 49 -0.40 26.71 18.82
N ILE A 50 0.02 27.61 19.71
CA ILE A 50 0.98 28.66 19.35
C ILE A 50 2.33 27.94 19.21
N VAL A 51 2.76 27.73 17.98
CA VAL A 51 3.97 26.99 17.63
C VAL A 51 5.17 27.92 17.56
N ASP A 52 6.29 27.50 18.13
CA ASP A 52 7.57 28.20 18.00
C ASP A 52 8.23 27.92 16.64
N THR A 53 9.29 28.65 16.33
CA THR A 53 10.02 28.52 15.06
C THR A 53 10.54 27.10 14.83
N ILE A 54 10.97 26.40 15.88
CA ILE A 54 11.49 25.02 15.76
C ILE A 54 10.36 24.05 15.40
N SER A 55 9.21 24.15 16.06
CA SER A 55 8.03 23.31 15.74
C SER A 55 7.52 23.56 14.32
N PHE A 56 7.58 24.82 13.85
CA PHE A 56 7.26 25.16 12.46
C PHE A 56 8.20 24.50 11.45
N LEU A 57 9.52 24.60 11.66
CA LEU A 57 10.51 23.97 10.79
C LEU A 57 10.37 22.45 10.75
N PHE A 58 10.14 21.83 11.91
CA PHE A 58 9.90 20.39 11.99
C PHE A 58 8.63 19.99 11.24
N TYR A 59 7.52 20.72 11.43
CA TYR A 59 6.27 20.49 10.72
C TYR A 59 6.43 20.60 9.21
N ALA A 60 7.12 21.65 8.73
CA ALA A 60 7.39 21.86 7.31
C ALA A 60 8.26 20.73 6.73
N LEU A 61 9.30 20.30 7.45
CA LEU A 61 10.16 19.20 7.03
C LEU A 61 9.37 17.89 6.90
N VAL A 62 8.53 17.56 7.89
CA VAL A 62 7.69 16.34 7.85
C VAL A 62 6.71 16.39 6.67
N HIS A 63 6.09 17.53 6.40
CA HIS A 63 5.15 17.70 5.28
C HIS A 63 5.81 17.65 3.92
N ILE A 64 7.10 18.02 3.83
CA ILE A 64 7.88 17.88 2.60
C ILE A 64 8.32 16.43 2.41
N LEU A 65 8.83 15.76 3.46
CA LEU A 65 9.41 14.42 3.35
C LEU A 65 8.37 13.30 3.21
N CYS A 66 7.26 13.38 3.94
CA CYS A 66 6.18 12.38 3.88
C CYS A 66 5.76 12.05 2.43
N PRO A 67 5.35 13.01 1.59
CA PRO A 67 4.88 12.69 0.23
C PRO A 67 5.94 12.00 -0.63
N PHE A 68 7.24 12.25 -0.42
CA PHE A 68 8.28 11.49 -1.11
C PHE A 68 8.29 10.02 -0.68
N VAL A 69 8.24 9.77 0.63
CA VAL A 69 8.17 8.42 1.19
C VAL A 69 6.90 7.70 0.71
N TYR A 70 5.77 8.40 0.69
CA TYR A 70 4.51 7.88 0.15
C TYR A 70 4.66 7.42 -1.30
N VAL A 71 5.20 8.28 -2.16
CA VAL A 71 5.36 7.98 -3.60
C VAL A 71 6.26 6.77 -3.78
N VAL A 72 7.37 6.68 -3.05
CA VAL A 72 8.28 5.53 -3.11
C VAL A 72 7.57 4.24 -2.66
N ALA A 73 6.91 4.25 -1.50
CA ALA A 73 6.15 3.11 -0.99
C ALA A 73 5.05 2.67 -1.98
N ARG A 74 4.39 3.63 -2.63
CA ARG A 74 3.36 3.41 -3.63
C ARG A 74 3.92 2.72 -4.87
N LEU A 75 5.05 3.20 -5.38
CA LEU A 75 5.72 2.60 -6.53
C LEU A 75 6.17 1.17 -6.22
N ILE A 76 6.70 0.91 -5.01
CA ILE A 76 7.06 -0.44 -4.57
C ILE A 76 5.83 -1.35 -4.59
N LEU A 77 4.71 -0.95 -4.00
CA LEU A 77 3.49 -1.76 -4.02
C LEU A 77 2.98 -2.02 -5.44
N ILE A 78 3.03 -1.04 -6.33
CA ILE A 78 2.62 -1.21 -7.74
C ILE A 78 3.52 -2.23 -8.43
N ILE A 79 4.84 -2.08 -8.32
CA ILE A 79 5.81 -2.99 -8.93
C ILE A 79 5.59 -4.41 -8.41
N LEU A 80 5.50 -4.59 -7.10
CA LEU A 80 5.30 -5.89 -6.48
C LEU A 80 3.95 -6.52 -6.85
N ALA A 81 2.90 -5.71 -7.04
CA ALA A 81 1.60 -6.20 -7.46
C ALA A 81 1.67 -6.78 -8.88
N PHE A 82 2.36 -6.08 -9.79
CA PHE A 82 2.59 -6.59 -11.14
C PHE A 82 3.48 -7.83 -11.15
N THR A 83 4.51 -7.89 -10.31
CA THR A 83 5.36 -9.08 -10.18
C THR A 83 4.57 -10.28 -9.66
N ALA A 84 3.71 -10.08 -8.67
CA ALA A 84 2.81 -11.11 -8.16
C ALA A 84 1.81 -11.58 -9.23
N LEU A 85 1.26 -10.67 -10.03
CA LEU A 85 0.38 -11.02 -11.16
C LEU A 85 1.11 -11.76 -12.29
N ARG A 86 2.41 -11.51 -12.48
CA ARG A 86 3.20 -12.21 -13.51
C ARG A 86 3.33 -13.70 -13.23
N LYS A 87 3.35 -14.10 -11.96
CA LYS A 87 3.24 -15.51 -11.54
C LYS A 87 1.76 -15.89 -11.41
N VAL A 88 1.06 -15.87 -12.54
CA VAL A 88 -0.34 -16.31 -12.64
C VAL A 88 -0.45 -17.70 -11.99
N PRO A 89 -1.32 -17.91 -10.97
CA PRO A 89 -1.46 -19.20 -10.33
C PRO A 89 -1.83 -20.25 -11.38
N GLN A 90 -1.24 -21.45 -11.29
CA GLN A 90 -1.47 -22.54 -12.25
C GLN A 90 -2.98 -22.81 -12.50
N GLY A 91 -3.84 -22.51 -11.52
CA GLY A 91 -5.30 -22.57 -11.63
C GLY A 91 -5.94 -21.64 -12.66
N ALA A 92 -5.31 -20.53 -13.07
CA ALA A 92 -5.86 -19.68 -14.13
C ALA A 92 -5.61 -20.25 -15.54
N TYR A 93 -4.68 -21.19 -15.68
CA TYR A 93 -4.48 -21.99 -16.89
C TYR A 93 -5.38 -23.24 -16.91
N GLN A 94 -6.04 -23.57 -15.80
CA GLN A 94 -7.03 -24.63 -15.79
C GLN A 94 -8.25 -24.14 -16.55
N ILE A 95 -8.70 -24.92 -17.52
CA ILE A 95 -9.96 -24.69 -18.23
C ILE A 95 -11.07 -24.76 -17.18
N ILE A 96 -11.54 -23.59 -16.75
CA ILE A 96 -12.74 -23.47 -15.94
C ILE A 96 -13.91 -24.05 -16.73
N THR A 97 -14.66 -24.97 -16.13
CA THR A 97 -15.70 -25.79 -16.79
C THR A 97 -17.05 -25.08 -16.91
N TRP A 98 -17.22 -23.88 -16.35
CA TRP A 98 -18.47 -23.13 -16.48
C TRP A 98 -18.90 -22.83 -17.94
N PRO A 99 -17.99 -22.63 -18.94
CA PRO A 99 -18.43 -22.44 -20.32
C PRO A 99 -19.08 -23.71 -20.88
N THR A 100 -18.64 -24.90 -20.46
CA THR A 100 -19.26 -26.19 -20.81
C THR A 100 -20.56 -26.46 -20.03
N SER A 101 -20.83 -25.69 -18.97
CA SER A 101 -22.10 -25.74 -18.23
C SER A 101 -23.17 -24.81 -18.81
N LEU A 102 -22.85 -24.03 -19.85
CA LEU A 102 -23.87 -23.26 -20.56
C LEU A 102 -24.70 -24.21 -21.42
N PRO A 103 -26.04 -24.26 -21.23
CA PRO A 103 -26.91 -25.04 -22.08
C PRO A 103 -26.79 -24.49 -23.51
N HIS A 104 -26.35 -25.36 -24.41
CA HIS A 104 -26.41 -25.15 -25.85
C HIS A 104 -27.88 -25.20 -26.24
N VAL A 105 -28.45 -24.04 -26.59
CA VAL A 105 -29.77 -23.91 -27.22
C VAL A 105 -29.68 -24.11 -28.72
#